data_AF-A0A2V9J350-F1
#
_entry.id   AF-A0A2V9J350-F1
#
_cell.length_a   1.000
_cell.length_b   1.000
_cell.length_c   1.000
_cell.angle_alpha   90.00
_cell.angle_beta   90.00
_cell.angle_gamma   90.00
#
_symmetry.space_group_name_H-M   'P 1'
#
loop_
_entity.id
_entity.type
_entity.pdbx_description
1 polymer ?
#
loop_
_entity_poly.entity_id
_entity_poly.type
_entity_poly.pdbx_seq_one_letter_code
_entity_poly.pdbx_strand_id
1 'polypeptide(L)'
;MTLDEIKDRINELSDGDRAELAAWLLSVDREAWDRQIEADFSPGGAGKELLDEVDAAMKENANKIERFFREYVNGWLLGDIQLC
;
A
#
# COMPACT_ATOMS: atom_id res chain seq x y z
N MET A 1 -36.16 -13.71 -0.15
CA MET A 1 -35.28 -13.64 -1.33
C MET A 1 -34.02 -14.41 -1.03
N THR A 2 -33.71 -15.46 -1.79
CA THR A 2 -32.52 -16.30 -1.65
C THR A 2 -31.38 -15.77 -2.54
N LEU A 3 -30.15 -16.23 -2.30
CA LEU A 3 -29.02 -15.87 -3.17
C LEU A 3 -29.25 -16.33 -4.62
N ASP A 4 -29.88 -17.49 -4.82
CA ASP A 4 -30.15 -18.00 -6.16
C ASP A 4 -31.24 -17.20 -6.86
N GLU A 5 -32.29 -16.78 -6.15
CA GLU A 5 -33.30 -15.86 -6.68
C GLU A 5 -32.70 -14.50 -7.10
N ILE A 6 -31.66 -14.02 -6.41
CA ILE A 6 -30.93 -12.81 -6.80
C ILE A 6 -30.13 -13.05 -8.08
N LYS A 7 -29.41 -14.17 -8.17
CA LYS A 7 -28.63 -14.52 -9.38
C LYS A 7 -29.53 -14.64 -10.60
N ASP A 8 -30.68 -15.30 -10.46
CA ASP A 8 -31.64 -15.45 -11.54
C ASP A 8 -32.14 -14.09 -12.03
N ARG A 9 -32.49 -13.19 -11.10
CA ARG A 9 -32.88 -11.81 -11.43
C ARG A 9 -31.76 -11.00 -12.09
N ILE A 10 -30.51 -11.21 -11.69
CA ILE A 10 -29.35 -10.56 -12.35
C ILE A 10 -29.18 -11.06 -13.78
N ASN A 11 -29.49 -12.34 -14.05
CA ASN A 11 -29.43 -12.90 -15.41
C ASN A 11 -30.55 -12.36 -16.32
N GLU A 12 -31.64 -11.86 -15.74
CA GLU A 12 -32.75 -11.23 -16.48
C GLU A 12 -32.51 -9.76 -16.82
N LEU A 13 -31.44 -9.15 -16.28
CA LEU A 13 -31.10 -7.75 -16.55
C LEU A 13 -30.65 -7.53 -18.00
N SER A 14 -30.91 -6.33 -18.51
CA SER A 14 -30.28 -5.88 -19.75
C SER A 14 -28.75 -5.76 -19.56
N ASP A 15 -28.00 -5.79 -20.66
CA ASP A 15 -26.54 -5.62 -20.58
C ASP A 15 -26.14 -4.29 -19.92
N GLY A 16 -26.94 -3.24 -20.12
CA GLY A 16 -26.73 -1.92 -19.52
C GLY A 16 -26.94 -1.94 -18.00
N ASP A 17 -28.07 -2.48 -17.54
CA ASP A 17 -28.38 -2.57 -16.11
C ASP A 17 -27.39 -3.50 -15.40
N ARG A 18 -26.95 -4.57 -16.07
CA ARG A 18 -25.95 -5.49 -15.54
C ARG A 18 -24.59 -4.82 -15.39
N ALA A 19 -24.20 -3.97 -16.33
CA ALA A 19 -22.97 -3.18 -16.25
C ALA A 19 -23.03 -2.13 -15.12
N GLU A 20 -24.17 -1.45 -14.97
CA GLU A 20 -24.40 -0.50 -13.87
C GLU A 20 -24.36 -1.19 -12.50
N LEU A 21 -25.03 -2.33 -12.36
CA LEU A 21 -24.99 -3.13 -11.13
C LEU A 21 -23.58 -3.60 -10.79
N ALA A 22 -22.80 -4.05 -11.78
CA ALA A 22 -21.42 -4.45 -11.57
C ALA A 22 -20.55 -3.26 -11.10
N ALA A 23 -20.74 -2.08 -11.69
CA ALA A 23 -20.02 -0.87 -11.28
C ALA A 23 -20.36 -0.48 -9.83
N TRP A 24 -21.62 -0.58 -9.44
CA TRP A 24 -22.05 -0.32 -8.07
C TRP A 24 -21.51 -1.35 -7.06
N LEU A 25 -21.54 -2.65 -7.38
CA LEU A 25 -20.95 -3.67 -6.49
C LEU A 25 -19.45 -3.41 -6.26
N LEU A 26 -18.73 -3.03 -7.32
CA LEU A 26 -17.32 -2.65 -7.21
C LEU A 26 -17.12 -1.42 -6.32
N SER A 27 -18.02 -0.43 -6.33
CA SER A 27 -17.90 0.72 -5.42
C SER A 27 -18.14 0.31 -3.97
N VAL A 28 -19.13 -0.54 -3.71
CA VAL A 28 -19.41 -1.06 -2.36
C VAL A 28 -18.21 -1.84 -1.82
N ASP A 29 -17.61 -2.71 -2.63
CA ASP A 29 -16.44 -3.49 -2.24
C ASP A 29 -15.23 -2.58 -1.96
N ARG A 30 -14.98 -1.56 -2.79
CA ARG A 30 -13.92 -0.58 -2.55
C ARG A 30 -14.11 0.18 -1.24
N GLU A 31 -15.32 0.66 -0.96
CA GLU A 31 -15.60 1.35 0.29
C GLU A 31 -15.41 0.45 1.52
N ALA A 32 -15.75 -0.85 1.40
CA ALA A 32 -15.50 -1.82 2.47
C ALA A 32 -13.99 -2.03 2.69
N TRP A 33 -13.23 -2.13 1.60
CA TRP A 33 -11.77 -2.20 1.65
C TRP A 33 -11.15 -0.95 2.28
N ASP A 34 -11.59 0.24 1.90
CA ASP A 34 -11.08 1.50 2.47
C ASP A 34 -11.28 1.54 3.99
N ARG A 35 -12.47 1.14 4.47
CA ARG A 35 -12.75 1.05 5.91
C ARG A 35 -11.88 0.02 6.61
N GLN A 36 -11.63 -1.12 5.97
CA GLN A 36 -10.78 -2.17 6.54
C GLN A 36 -9.33 -1.71 6.63
N ILE A 37 -8.79 -1.08 5.57
CA ILE A 37 -7.44 -0.52 5.56
C ILE A 37 -7.28 0.53 6.66
N GLU A 38 -8.22 1.47 6.79
CA GLU A 38 -8.18 2.48 7.85
C GLU A 38 -8.16 1.83 9.24
N ALA A 39 -8.99 0.81 9.47
CA ALA A 39 -9.02 0.09 10.74
C ALA A 39 -7.72 -0.67 11.00
N ASP A 40 -7.22 -1.42 10.02
CA ASP A 40 -6.02 -2.26 10.14
C ASP A 40 -4.78 -1.41 10.40
N PHE A 41 -4.64 -0.24 9.74
CA PHE A 41 -3.47 0.62 9.87
C PHE A 41 -3.63 1.76 10.90
N SER A 42 -4.75 1.80 11.64
CA SER A 42 -4.93 2.69 12.78
C SER A 42 -3.96 2.36 13.95
N PRO A 43 -3.75 3.28 14.91
CA PRO A 43 -2.95 2.99 16.09
C PRO A 43 -3.47 1.78 16.88
N GLY A 44 -2.68 0.70 16.92
CA GLY A 44 -3.06 -0.56 17.58
C GLY A 44 -3.90 -1.50 16.71
N GLY A 45 -4.13 -1.15 15.45
CA GLY A 45 -4.75 -2.03 14.46
C GLY A 45 -3.86 -3.20 14.05
N ALA A 46 -4.43 -4.14 13.31
CA ALA A 46 -3.76 -5.39 12.92
C ALA A 46 -2.52 -5.18 12.05
N GLY A 47 -2.46 -4.08 11.30
CA GLY A 47 -1.33 -3.67 10.45
C GLY A 47 -0.18 -3.01 11.20
N LYS A 48 -0.29 -2.79 12.52
CA LYS A 48 0.74 -2.10 13.31
C LYS A 48 2.10 -2.82 13.27
N GLU A 49 2.11 -4.15 13.33
CA GLU A 49 3.34 -4.94 13.28
C GLU A 49 4.05 -4.78 11.93
N LEU A 50 3.30 -4.79 10.84
CA LEU A 50 3.84 -4.54 9.50
C LEU A 50 4.44 -3.13 9.37
N LEU A 51 3.79 -2.11 9.95
CA LEU A 51 4.34 -0.75 9.97
C LEU A 51 5.67 -0.69 10.75
N ASP A 52 5.77 -1.39 11.87
CA ASP A 52 7.00 -1.44 12.67
C ASP A 52 8.16 -2.10 11.91
N GLU A 53 7.88 -3.16 11.15
CA GLU A 53 8.87 -3.81 10.27
C GLU A 53 9.37 -2.86 9.18
N VAL A 54 8.46 -2.14 8.53
CA VAL A 54 8.81 -1.17 7.47
C VAL A 54 9.65 -0.03 8.05
N ASP A 55 9.27 0.51 9.21
CA ASP A 55 10.01 1.56 9.90
C ASP A 55 11.42 1.12 10.27
N ALA A 56 11.57 -0.11 10.76
CA ALA A 56 12.88 -0.69 11.07
C ALA A 56 13.74 -0.83 9.82
N ALA A 57 13.17 -1.33 8.72
CA ALA A 57 13.86 -1.45 7.43
C ALA A 57 14.27 -0.08 6.86
N MET A 58 13.41 0.93 6.96
CA MET A 58 13.72 2.29 6.52
C MET A 58 14.88 2.90 7.31
N LYS A 59 14.88 2.75 8.65
CA LYS A 59 15.98 3.21 9.51
C LYS A 59 17.29 2.52 9.16
N GLU A 60 17.26 1.21 8.97
CA GLU A 60 18.45 0.46 8.59
C GLU A 60 19.01 0.92 7.22
N ASN A 61 18.13 1.16 6.26
CA ASN A 61 18.54 1.66 4.94
C ASN A 61 19.10 3.09 5.02
N ALA A 62 18.50 3.97 5.83
CA ALA A 62 19.02 5.31 6.06
C ALA A 62 20.43 5.26 6.68
N ASN A 63 20.66 4.39 7.65
CA ASN A 63 21.97 4.19 8.27
C ASN A 63 23.01 3.68 7.26
N LYS A 64 22.64 2.75 6.38
CA LYS A 64 23.53 2.26 5.31
C LYS A 64 23.92 3.37 4.35
N ILE A 65 22.97 4.22 3.98
CA ILE A 65 23.22 5.37 3.09
C ILE A 65 24.15 6.37 3.78
N GLU A 66 23.89 6.72 5.05
CA GLU A 66 24.75 7.62 5.82
C GLU A 66 26.18 7.07 5.94
N ARG A 67 26.32 5.77 6.25
CA ARG A 67 27.62 5.10 6.29
C ARG A 67 28.34 5.18 4.95
N PHE A 68 27.64 4.92 3.85
CA PHE A 68 28.21 5.04 2.51
C PHE A 68 28.75 6.45 2.25
N PHE A 69 27.97 7.50 2.53
CA PHE A 69 28.43 8.89 2.38
C PHE A 69 29.64 9.19 3.28
N ARG A 70 29.63 8.73 4.52
CA ARG A 70 30.73 8.95 5.47
C ARG A 70 32.02 8.25 5.05
N GLU A 71 31.96 7.01 4.61
CA GLU A 71 33.13 6.20 4.27
C GLU A 71 33.69 6.54 2.88
N TYR A 72 32.81 6.73 1.90
CA TYR A 72 33.22 6.86 0.49
C TYR A 72 33.28 8.31 0.00
N VAL A 73 32.40 9.19 0.49
CA VAL A 73 32.35 10.59 0.00
C VAL A 73 33.21 11.53 0.85
N ASN A 74 33.18 11.41 2.19
CA ASN A 74 34.08 12.22 3.03
C ASN A 74 35.56 11.76 2.93
N GLY A 75 35.79 10.47 2.65
CA GLY A 75 37.13 9.96 2.32
C GLY A 75 37.67 10.54 1.00
N TRP A 76 36.80 10.85 0.04
CA TRP A 76 37.15 11.54 -1.21
C TRP A 76 37.38 13.06 -0.99
N LEU A 77 36.56 13.72 -0.17
CA LEU A 77 36.66 15.16 0.10
C LEU A 77 37.89 15.56 0.96
N LEU A 78 38.38 14.66 1.82
CA LEU A 78 39.61 14.85 2.60
C LEU A 78 40.84 14.16 1.97
N GLY A 79 40.63 13.44 0.85
CA GLY A 79 41.59 12.53 0.25
C GLY A 79 42.50 13.18 -0.79
N ASP A 80 41.98 13.84 -1.83
CA ASP A 80 42.82 14.40 -2.89
C ASP A 80 42.05 15.42 -3.76
N ILE A 81 42.22 16.70 -3.43
CA ILE A 81 42.47 17.71 -4.48
C ILE A 81 43.90 18.19 -4.25
N GLN A 82 44.86 17.30 -4.48
CA GLN A 82 46.17 17.75 -4.90
C GLN A 82 46.08 17.99 -6.40
N LEU A 83 45.70 19.23 -6.75
CA LEU A 83 45.88 19.79 -8.09
C LEU A 83 47.38 19.70 -8.44
N CYS A 84 47.73 18.71 -9.24
CA CYS A 84 48.93 18.62 -10.07
C CYS A 84 48.53 17.97 -11.40
#